data_AF-A0A8H0YFR8-F1
#
_entry.id   AF-A0A8H0YFR8-F1
#
_cell.length_a   1.000
_cell.length_b   1.000
_cell.length_c   1.000
_cell.angle_alpha   90.00
_cell.angle_beta   90.00
_cell.angle_gamma   90.00
#
_symmetry.space_group_name_H-M   'P 1'
#
loop_
_entity.id
_entity.type
_entity.pdbx_description
1 polymer ?
#
loop_
_entity_poly.entity_id
_entity_poly.type
_entity_poly.pdbx_seq_one_letter_code
_entity_poly.pdbx_strand_id
1 'polypeptide(L)'
;MTQRPWSKLQREIYDILTPTINLQIHCTRYPMRSQNGGSTDLPRYWITLDKNVVWDYPKDFIAGNGGVRNFHGETCWYPYLTDICSISDLLREYIDTPKAELLTKQFTSDKWGLVNILRAADRRIGMRRLDQLRRKTHNIAALKIIARRSE
;
A
#
# COMPACT_ATOMS: atom_id res chain seq x y z
N MET A 1 20.09 -0.27 -5.90
CA MET A 1 18.92 0.08 -6.74
C MET A 1 18.68 1.57 -6.60
N THR A 2 18.64 2.33 -7.69
CA THR A 2 18.40 3.78 -7.67
C THR A 2 16.97 4.05 -7.25
N GLN A 3 16.78 4.68 -6.07
CA GLN A 3 15.45 5.04 -5.58
C GLN A 3 14.79 6.03 -6.54
N ARG A 4 13.69 5.64 -7.16
CA ARG A 4 12.88 6.56 -7.98
C ARG A 4 12.18 7.54 -7.04
N PRO A 5 12.09 8.84 -7.39
CA PRO A 5 11.34 9.81 -6.59
C PRO A 5 9.89 9.35 -6.36
N TRP A 6 9.40 9.49 -5.13
CA TRP A 6 8.01 9.16 -4.77
C TRP A 6 6.99 9.79 -5.72
N SER A 7 7.19 11.05 -6.11
CA SER A 7 6.29 11.76 -7.03
C SER A 7 6.11 11.05 -8.38
N LYS A 8 7.17 10.44 -8.92
CA LYS A 8 7.10 9.68 -10.17
C LYS A 8 6.34 8.36 -9.98
N LEU A 9 6.63 7.64 -8.90
CA LEU A 9 5.94 6.41 -8.54
C LEU A 9 4.44 6.67 -8.29
N GLN A 10 4.13 7.76 -7.58
CA GLN A 10 2.77 8.19 -7.27
C GLN A 10 1.96 8.54 -8.52
N ARG A 11 2.58 9.22 -9.50
CA ARG A 11 1.94 9.49 -10.78
C ARG A 11 1.61 8.20 -11.53
N GLU A 12 2.59 7.31 -11.67
CA GLU A 12 2.42 6.06 -12.43
C GLU A 12 1.40 5.10 -11.79
N ILE A 13 1.26 5.11 -10.45
CA ILE A 13 0.19 4.35 -9.81
C ILE A 13 -1.18 4.97 -10.06
N TYR A 14 -1.31 6.29 -10.03
CA TYR A 14 -2.58 6.96 -10.34
C TYR A 14 -3.02 6.76 -11.79
N ASP A 15 -2.08 6.59 -12.73
CA ASP A 15 -2.41 6.27 -14.12
C ASP A 15 -3.13 4.90 -14.26
N ILE A 16 -2.99 3.99 -13.30
CA ILE A 16 -3.65 2.67 -13.32
C ILE A 16 -4.84 2.57 -12.36
N LEU A 17 -5.03 3.53 -11.45
CA LEU A 17 -6.20 3.55 -10.58
C LEU A 17 -7.45 4.02 -11.33
N THR A 18 -8.61 3.53 -10.92
CA THR A 18 -9.88 4.00 -11.46
C THR A 18 -10.19 5.43 -11.02
N PRO A 19 -10.63 6.31 -11.94
CA PRO A 19 -11.01 7.68 -11.57
C PRO A 19 -12.37 7.76 -10.88
N THR A 20 -13.12 6.65 -10.81
CA THR A 20 -14.49 6.64 -10.28
C THR A 20 -14.55 6.69 -8.75
N ILE A 21 -13.43 6.46 -8.07
CA ILE A 21 -13.32 6.53 -6.62
C ILE A 21 -12.20 7.50 -6.24
N ASN A 22 -12.35 8.19 -5.12
CA ASN A 22 -11.29 9.05 -4.60
C ASN A 22 -10.33 8.25 -3.71
N LEU A 23 -9.54 7.38 -4.32
CA LEU A 23 -8.43 6.69 -3.65
C LEU A 23 -7.15 7.50 -3.77
N GLN A 24 -6.50 7.77 -2.64
CA GLN A 24 -5.21 8.47 -2.62
C GLN A 24 -4.20 7.67 -1.81
N ILE A 25 -2.99 7.55 -2.34
CA ILE A 25 -1.86 6.89 -1.70
C ILE A 25 -0.86 7.98 -1.32
N HIS A 26 -0.48 7.99 -0.05
CA HIS A 26 0.39 9.00 0.54
C HIS A 26 1.66 8.35 1.07
N CYS A 27 2.76 9.07 0.96
CA CYS A 27 4.04 8.73 1.56
C CYS A 27 4.68 10.01 2.09
N THR A 28 5.12 10.01 3.34
CA THR A 28 5.78 11.15 3.96
C THR A 28 6.81 10.68 4.98
N ARG A 29 7.87 11.47 5.14
CA ARG A 29 8.84 11.33 6.23
C ARG A 29 8.66 12.54 7.14
N TYR A 30 8.17 12.31 8.36
CA TYR A 30 8.06 13.38 9.34
C TYR A 30 9.38 13.54 10.08
N PRO A 31 10.03 14.72 10.03
CA PRO A 31 11.31 14.90 10.70
C PRO A 31 11.12 14.92 12.23
N MET A 32 11.84 14.06 12.96
CA MET A 32 12.02 14.27 14.39
C MET A 32 13.05 15.37 14.59
N ARG A 33 12.59 16.58 14.90
CA ARG A 33 13.46 17.70 15.26
C ARG A 33 13.93 17.57 16.70
N SER A 34 14.71 16.53 16.99
CA SER A 34 15.29 16.31 18.33
C SER A 34 16.34 17.37 18.63
N GLN A 35 16.28 17.98 19.81
CA GLN A 35 17.29 18.92 20.29
C GLN A 35 18.65 18.25 20.56
N ASN A 36 18.68 16.93 20.75
CA ASN A 36 19.89 16.16 21.08
C ASN A 36 20.60 15.56 19.84
N GLY A 37 20.38 16.13 18.64
CA GLY A 37 21.09 15.73 17.43
C GLY A 37 20.63 14.43 16.76
N GLY A 38 19.55 13.80 17.24
CA GLY A 38 18.96 12.62 16.58
C GLY A 38 18.26 13.00 15.27
N SER A 39 18.66 12.39 14.15
CA SER A 39 18.16 12.69 12.79
C SER A 39 17.19 11.63 12.24
N THR A 40 16.43 10.96 13.11
CA THR A 40 15.56 9.86 12.67
C THR A 40 14.21 10.39 12.19
N ASP A 41 13.96 10.31 10.89
CA ASP A 41 12.64 10.59 10.34
C ASP A 41 11.65 9.48 10.71
N LEU A 42 10.37 9.84 10.85
CA LEU A 42 9.24 8.93 10.99
C LEU A 42 8.59 8.73 9.62
N PRO A 43 8.95 7.69 8.85
CA PRO A 43 8.32 7.46 7.58
C PRO A 43 6.92 6.85 7.76
N ARG A 44 5.98 7.24 6.91
CA ARG A 44 4.60 6.75 6.94
C ARG A 44 4.08 6.57 5.52
N TYR A 45 3.41 5.45 5.29
CA TYR A 45 2.54 5.27 4.13
C TYR A 45 1.11 5.15 4.63
N TRP A 46 0.17 5.78 3.92
CA TRP A 46 -1.24 5.55 4.20
C TRP A 46 -2.07 5.72 2.95
N ILE A 47 -3.22 5.05 2.93
CA ILE A 47 -4.18 5.10 1.85
C ILE A 47 -5.49 5.63 2.38
N THR A 48 -6.04 6.62 1.67
CA THR A 48 -7.37 7.15 1.94
C THR A 48 -8.35 6.78 0.83
N LEU A 49 -9.56 6.39 1.21
CA LEU A 49 -10.73 6.30 0.34
C LEU A 49 -11.75 7.34 0.80
N ASP A 50 -12.10 8.29 -0.06
CA ASP A 50 -13.04 9.38 0.27
C ASP A 50 -12.66 10.10 1.58
N LYS A 51 -11.36 10.43 1.72
CA LYS A 51 -10.73 11.06 2.89
C LYS A 51 -10.63 10.18 4.16
N ASN A 52 -11.19 8.97 4.15
CA ASN A 52 -11.07 8.04 5.27
C ASN A 52 -9.84 7.15 5.09
N VAL A 53 -8.98 7.06 6.11
CA VAL A 53 -7.82 6.16 6.09
C VAL A 53 -8.32 4.71 6.14
N VAL A 54 -7.96 3.92 5.12
CA VAL A 54 -8.34 2.50 5.01
C VAL A 54 -7.17 1.55 5.23
N TRP A 55 -5.94 2.06 5.17
CA TRP A 55 -4.71 1.32 5.40
C TRP A 55 -3.61 2.31 5.82
N ASP A 56 -2.83 1.96 6.83
CA ASP A 56 -1.80 2.82 7.41
C ASP A 56 -0.60 2.02 7.93
N TYR A 57 0.58 2.31 7.40
CA TYR A 57 1.87 1.89 7.93
C TYR A 57 2.60 3.09 8.55
N PRO A 58 3.02 3.01 9.82
CA PRO A 58 3.14 1.78 10.63
C PRO A 58 1.89 1.41 11.44
N LYS A 59 0.88 2.28 11.51
CA LYS A 59 -0.16 2.23 12.55
C LYS A 59 -0.89 0.88 12.64
N ASP A 60 -1.28 0.31 11.51
CA ASP A 60 -2.05 -0.95 11.45
C ASP A 60 -1.20 -2.20 11.77
N PHE A 61 0.11 -2.01 11.92
CA PHE A 61 1.10 -3.06 12.07
C PHE A 61 1.88 -2.96 13.39
N ILE A 62 1.48 -2.08 14.31
CA ILE A 62 2.14 -1.95 15.62
C ILE A 62 2.00 -3.28 16.39
N ALA A 63 3.14 -3.81 16.83
CA ALA A 63 3.21 -4.99 17.69
C ALA A 63 3.32 -4.57 19.17
N GLY A 64 2.87 -5.44 20.07
CA GLY A 64 2.87 -5.16 21.52
C GLY A 64 4.26 -4.98 22.15
N ASN A 65 5.33 -5.29 21.41
CA ASN A 65 6.72 -5.09 21.84
C ASN A 65 7.30 -3.72 21.43
N GLY A 66 6.47 -2.79 20.94
CA GLY A 66 6.91 -1.46 20.48
C GLY A 66 7.53 -1.45 19.08
N GLY A 67 7.63 -2.60 18.42
CA GLY A 67 8.03 -2.71 17.02
C GLY A 67 6.84 -2.71 16.07
N VAL A 68 7.13 -2.90 14.79
CA VAL A 68 6.13 -3.08 13.74
C VAL A 68 6.25 -4.50 13.21
N ARG A 69 5.13 -5.24 13.12
CA ARG A 69 5.10 -6.62 12.63
C ARG A 69 4.15 -6.75 11.44
N ASN A 70 4.68 -7.28 10.35
CA ASN A 70 3.91 -7.49 9.11
C ASN A 70 3.11 -8.82 9.15
N PHE A 71 2.30 -9.09 8.12
CA PHE A 71 1.45 -10.29 8.08
C PHE A 71 2.22 -11.60 7.94
N HIS A 72 3.50 -11.55 7.55
CA HIS A 72 4.39 -12.72 7.51
C HIS A 72 5.07 -12.99 8.87
N GLY A 73 4.81 -12.15 9.88
CA GLY A 73 5.37 -12.29 11.23
C GLY A 73 6.75 -11.65 11.42
N GLU A 74 7.32 -11.06 10.37
CA GLU A 74 8.60 -10.36 10.47
C GLU A 74 8.41 -9.05 11.25
N THR A 75 9.38 -8.71 12.10
CA THR A 75 9.33 -7.53 12.96
C THR A 75 10.45 -6.56 12.60
N CYS A 76 10.13 -5.27 12.52
CA CYS A 76 11.10 -4.19 12.34
C CYS A 76 11.03 -3.18 13.49
N TRP A 77 12.18 -2.58 13.80
CA TRP A 77 12.32 -1.57 14.86
C TRP A 77 12.03 -0.18 14.30
N TYR A 78 10.75 0.15 14.20
CA TYR A 78 10.33 1.49 13.78
C TYR A 78 10.70 2.54 14.86
N PRO A 79 11.20 3.72 14.49
CA PRO A 79 11.44 4.24 13.12
C PRO A 79 12.85 3.98 12.55
N TYR A 80 13.72 3.28 13.28
CA TYR A 80 15.13 3.11 12.92
C TYR A 80 15.37 2.11 11.79
N LEU A 81 14.57 1.05 11.73
CA LEU A 81 14.54 0.05 10.66
C LEU A 81 13.11 -0.02 10.14
N THR A 82 12.92 0.23 8.84
CA THR A 82 11.58 0.36 8.26
C THR A 82 11.49 -0.34 6.91
N ASP A 83 10.29 -0.80 6.58
CA ASP A 83 10.01 -1.53 5.34
C ASP A 83 9.57 -0.61 4.18
N ILE A 84 9.81 0.68 4.32
CA ILE A 84 9.32 1.73 3.41
C ILE A 84 9.84 1.55 1.99
N CYS A 85 11.10 1.14 1.86
CA CYS A 85 11.70 0.79 0.57
C CYS A 85 10.98 -0.42 -0.04
N SER A 86 10.73 -1.46 0.76
CA SER A 86 10.04 -2.68 0.31
C SER A 86 8.59 -2.42 -0.10
N ILE A 87 7.89 -1.50 0.58
CA ILE A 87 6.56 -1.04 0.13
C ILE A 87 6.66 -0.35 -1.24
N SER A 88 7.65 0.52 -1.44
CA SER A 88 7.86 1.21 -2.72
C SER A 88 8.22 0.24 -3.85
N ASP A 89 9.03 -0.78 -3.57
CA ASP A 89 9.43 -1.81 -4.51
C ASP A 89 8.23 -2.68 -4.90
N LEU A 90 7.35 -3.02 -3.94
CA LEU A 90 6.10 -3.73 -4.21
C LEU A 90 5.16 -2.91 -5.12
N LEU A 91 5.03 -1.60 -4.88
CA LEU A 91 4.23 -0.72 -5.75
C LEU A 91 4.78 -0.69 -7.18
N ARG A 92 6.11 -0.62 -7.34
CA ARG A 92 6.78 -0.68 -8.65
C ARG A 92 6.49 -2.00 -9.35
N GLU A 93 6.69 -3.11 -8.64
CA GLU A 93 6.41 -4.45 -9.15
C GLU A 93 4.96 -4.59 -9.63
N TYR A 94 4.01 -4.03 -8.88
CA TYR A 94 2.59 -4.05 -9.24
C TYR A 94 2.29 -3.23 -10.50
N ILE A 95 2.86 -2.03 -10.63
CA ILE A 95 2.70 -1.18 -11.82
C ILE A 95 3.20 -1.90 -13.07
N ASP A 96 4.39 -2.51 -12.99
CA ASP A 96 5.04 -3.21 -14.10
C ASP A 96 4.34 -4.52 -14.48
N THR A 97 3.44 -5.04 -13.64
CA THR A 97 2.76 -6.32 -13.91
C THR A 97 1.74 -6.16 -15.04
N PRO A 98 1.80 -6.99 -16.11
CA PRO A 98 0.85 -6.97 -17.21
C PRO A 98 -0.59 -7.30 -16.77
N LYS A 99 -1.59 -6.71 -17.45
CA LYS A 99 -3.03 -6.88 -17.14
C LYS A 99 -3.49 -8.34 -17.07
N ALA A 100 -2.92 -9.20 -17.92
CA ALA A 100 -3.24 -10.63 -17.99
C ALA A 100 -2.88 -11.34 -16.68
N GLU A 101 -1.77 -10.95 -16.06
CA GLU A 101 -1.17 -11.62 -14.89
C GLU A 101 -1.65 -11.02 -13.57
N LEU A 102 -2.24 -9.82 -13.55
CA LEU A 102 -2.56 -9.09 -12.32
C LEU A 102 -3.30 -9.90 -11.26
N LEU A 103 -4.23 -10.78 -11.64
CA LEU A 103 -5.00 -11.60 -10.68
C LEU A 103 -4.36 -12.94 -10.33
N THR A 104 -3.48 -13.46 -11.18
CA THR A 104 -2.88 -14.80 -11.01
C THR A 104 -1.48 -14.72 -10.42
N LYS A 105 -0.75 -13.63 -10.67
CA LYS A 105 0.58 -13.40 -10.12
C LYS A 105 0.54 -13.41 -8.59
N GLN A 106 1.46 -14.18 -8.01
CA GLN A 106 1.74 -14.16 -6.59
C GLN A 106 2.80 -13.10 -6.32
N PHE A 107 2.45 -12.11 -5.51
CA PHE A 107 3.38 -11.06 -5.07
C PHE A 107 3.96 -11.49 -3.73
N THR A 108 5.05 -12.26 -3.76
CA THR A 108 5.68 -12.84 -2.56
C THR A 108 6.19 -11.79 -1.58
N SER A 109 6.48 -10.58 -2.08
CA SER A 109 6.89 -9.42 -1.30
C SER A 109 5.71 -8.65 -0.65
N ASP A 110 4.45 -9.04 -0.89
CA ASP A 110 3.29 -8.39 -0.26
C ASP A 110 3.11 -8.82 1.19
N LYS A 111 3.90 -8.21 2.07
CA LYS A 111 3.89 -8.48 3.50
C LYS A 111 2.81 -7.69 4.25
N TRP A 112 2.16 -6.71 3.59
CA TRP A 112 1.24 -5.75 4.20
C TRP A 112 -0.20 -5.83 3.65
N GLY A 113 -0.48 -6.83 2.80
CA GLY A 113 -1.78 -7.01 2.17
C GLY A 113 -2.15 -5.91 1.18
N LEU A 114 -1.16 -5.17 0.67
CA LEU A 114 -1.35 -3.99 -0.15
C LEU A 114 -1.86 -4.35 -1.55
N VAL A 115 -1.46 -5.51 -2.10
CA VAL A 115 -1.78 -5.89 -3.48
C VAL A 115 -3.27 -6.03 -3.70
N ASN A 116 -4.02 -6.56 -2.73
CA ASN A 116 -5.46 -6.68 -2.88
C ASN A 116 -6.17 -5.32 -2.85
N ILE A 117 -5.62 -4.33 -2.14
CA ILE A 117 -6.10 -2.94 -2.16
C ILE A 117 -5.86 -2.32 -3.54
N LEU A 118 -4.67 -2.54 -4.12
CA LEU A 118 -4.34 -2.07 -5.46
C LEU A 118 -5.23 -2.73 -6.52
N ARG A 119 -5.38 -4.06 -6.49
CA ARG A 119 -6.27 -4.80 -7.39
C ARG A 119 -7.71 -4.31 -7.30
N ALA A 120 -8.18 -3.98 -6.09
CA ALA A 120 -9.52 -3.45 -5.89
C ALA A 120 -9.71 -2.11 -6.61
N ALA A 121 -8.69 -1.24 -6.62
CA ALA A 121 -8.75 0.08 -7.24
C ALA A 121 -8.30 0.14 -8.71
N ASP A 122 -7.68 -0.92 -9.23
CA ASP A 122 -7.08 -0.93 -10.57
C ASP A 122 -8.13 -0.92 -11.68
N ARG A 123 -8.05 0.08 -12.58
CA ARG A 123 -8.99 0.23 -13.71
C ARG A 123 -8.79 -0.82 -14.80
N ARG A 124 -7.61 -1.45 -14.86
CA ARG A 124 -7.31 -2.55 -15.80
C ARG A 124 -8.11 -3.81 -15.44
N ILE A 125 -8.62 -3.91 -14.20
CA ILE A 125 -9.49 -4.98 -13.72
C ILE A 125 -10.94 -4.53 -13.83
N GLY A 126 -11.68 -5.15 -14.76
CA GLY A 126 -13.11 -4.91 -14.95
C GLY A 126 -13.98 -5.63 -13.91
N MET A 127 -15.26 -5.23 -13.83
CA MET A 127 -16.19 -5.64 -12.76
C MET A 127 -16.32 -7.16 -12.58
N ARG A 128 -16.38 -7.94 -13.67
CA ARG A 128 -16.44 -9.41 -13.60
C ARG A 128 -15.25 -10.01 -12.86
N ARG A 129 -14.05 -9.51 -13.13
CA ARG A 129 -12.80 -9.94 -12.47
C ARG A 129 -12.72 -9.41 -11.04
N LEU A 130 -13.26 -8.22 -10.79
CA LEU A 130 -13.34 -7.61 -9.47
C LEU A 130 -14.24 -8.41 -8.52
N ASP A 131 -15.37 -8.92 -9.01
CA ASP A 131 -16.26 -9.79 -8.23
C ASP A 131 -15.59 -11.11 -7.84
N GLN A 132 -14.76 -11.68 -8.71
CA GLN A 132 -13.94 -12.85 -8.37
C GLN A 132 -12.96 -12.56 -7.22
N LEU A 133 -12.36 -11.36 -7.22
CA LEU A 133 -11.48 -10.92 -6.13
C LEU A 133 -12.26 -10.74 -4.83
N ARG A 134 -13.44 -10.09 -4.88
CA ARG A 134 -14.33 -9.86 -3.74
C ARG A 134 -14.67 -11.15 -3.00
N ARG A 135 -14.96 -12.23 -3.73
CA ARG A 135 -15.34 -13.52 -3.14
C ARG A 135 -14.17 -14.26 -2.47
N LYS A 136 -12.92 -13.91 -2.78
CA LYS A 136 -11.71 -14.62 -2.32
C LYS A 136 -10.89 -13.85 -1.29
N THR A 137 -10.98 -12.52 -1.31
CA THR A 137 -10.17 -11.66 -0.44
C THR A 137 -10.83 -11.49 0.93
N HIS A 138 -10.00 -11.55 1.98
CA HIS A 138 -10.40 -11.20 3.35
C HIS A 138 -9.91 -9.79 3.74
N ASN A 139 -9.29 -9.06 2.81
CA ASN A 139 -8.78 -7.72 3.06
C ASN A 139 -9.95 -6.72 3.13
N ILE A 140 -10.22 -6.20 4.33
CA ILE A 140 -11.32 -5.27 4.61
C ILE A 140 -11.22 -3.99 3.77
N ALA A 141 -10.02 -3.42 3.62
CA ALA A 141 -9.81 -2.22 2.82
C ALA A 141 -10.12 -2.46 1.33
N ALA A 142 -9.68 -3.60 0.80
CA ALA A 142 -10.00 -4.01 -0.57
C ALA A 142 -11.51 -4.19 -0.76
N LEU A 143 -12.20 -4.83 0.18
CA LEU A 143 -13.66 -5.02 0.12
C LEU A 143 -14.41 -3.67 0.11
N LYS A 144 -13.99 -2.70 0.94
CA LYS A 144 -14.56 -1.34 0.94
C LYS A 144 -14.38 -0.65 -0.42
N ILE A 145 -13.20 -0.75 -1.01
CA ILE A 145 -12.91 -0.18 -2.33
C ILE A 145 -13.77 -0.83 -3.42
N ILE A 146 -13.91 -2.17 -3.40
CA ILE A 146 -14.74 -2.89 -4.38
C ILE A 146 -16.21 -2.47 -4.28
N ALA A 147 -16.74 -2.37 -3.05
CA ALA A 147 -18.10 -1.88 -2.82
C ALA A 147 -18.28 -0.49 -3.44
N ARG A 148 -17.36 0.43 -3.14
CA ARG A 148 -17.40 1.80 -3.65
C ARG A 148 -17.31 1.92 -5.17
N ARG A 149 -16.60 1.00 -5.84
CA ARG A 149 -16.54 0.94 -7.32
C ARG A 149 -17.80 0.37 -7.98
N SER A 150 -18.63 -0.32 -7.20
CA SER A 150 -19.83 -1.00 -7.69
C SER A 150 -21.10 -0.17 -7.49
N GLU A 151 -21.00 0.93 -6.74
CA GLU A 151 -22.01 1.99 -6.60
C GLU A 151 -22.03 2.88 -7.84
#